data_AF-C4VAU2-F1
#
_entry.id   AF-C4VAU2-F1
#
_cell.length_a   1.000
_cell.length_b   1.000
_cell.length_c   1.000
_cell.angle_alpha   90.00
_cell.angle_beta   90.00
_cell.angle_gamma   90.00
#
_symmetry.space_group_name_H-M   'P 1'
#
loop_
_entity.id
_entity.type
_entity.pdbx_description
1 polymer ?
#
loop_
_entity_poly.entity_id
_entity_poly.type
_entity_poly.pdbx_seq_one_letter_code
_entity_poly.pdbx_strand_id
1 'polypeptide(L)'
;MDDKGEIEFFNFVPIHFVNELESDITNLISSLLNNNKILLDSCKKNMFIFKSFVLRNIIKFPSTFKYERKKTDLVIDTPLDINKYYNNVNKKDLLLCKINNLNKKICALKNKCNNLDKILEYENDMIQASKNIRDIKYKYNNIMEYVSTLPFLEIDEENFNYLLEYREIRSEILKREVDDLRERIDMNIL
;
A
#
# COMPACT_ATOMS: atom_id res chain seq x y z
N MET A 1 1.63 33.21 43.82
CA MET A 1 1.85 31.77 43.58
C MET A 1 3.29 31.65 43.13
N ASP A 2 4.17 31.30 44.06
CA ASP A 2 5.58 31.06 43.76
C ASP A 2 5.77 29.57 43.47
N ASP A 3 5.32 29.12 42.29
CA ASP A 3 5.52 27.74 41.82
C ASP A 3 6.98 27.49 41.37
N LYS A 4 7.88 28.46 41.63
CA LYS A 4 9.28 28.43 41.19
C LYS A 4 10.07 27.31 41.86
N GLY A 5 9.78 27.03 43.13
CA GLY A 5 10.44 25.96 43.87
C GLY A 5 10.05 24.58 43.34
N GLU A 6 8.79 24.38 43.00
CA GLU A 6 8.30 23.16 42.36
C GLU A 6 8.91 23.00 40.96
N ILE A 7 8.87 24.04 40.12
CA ILE A 7 9.42 23.99 38.76
C ILE A 7 10.90 23.63 38.80
N GLU A 8 11.65 24.21 39.73
CA GLU A 8 13.07 23.92 39.89
C GLU A 8 13.33 22.50 40.40
N PHE A 9 12.59 22.04 41.40
CA PHE A 9 12.76 20.68 41.93
C PHE A 9 12.44 19.61 40.88
N PHE A 10 11.33 19.78 40.17
CA PHE A 10 10.85 18.80 39.19
C PHE A 10 11.55 18.93 37.84
N ASN A 11 12.24 20.04 37.57
CA ASN A 11 12.84 20.37 36.27
C ASN A 11 11.83 20.36 35.10
N PHE A 12 10.54 20.55 35.40
CA PHE A 12 9.49 20.73 34.39
C PHE A 12 8.40 21.66 34.93
N VAL A 13 7.61 22.22 34.02
CA VAL A 13 6.47 23.07 34.37
C VAL A 13 5.26 22.18 34.70
N PRO A 14 4.75 22.16 35.94
CA PRO A 14 3.69 21.22 36.38
C PRO A 14 2.46 21.20 35.48
N ILE A 15 1.97 22.37 35.07
CA ILE A 15 0.78 22.46 34.23
C ILE A 15 1.04 21.95 32.80
N HIS A 16 2.27 22.03 32.31
CA HIS A 16 2.65 21.49 31.00
C HIS A 16 2.60 19.97 31.02
N PHE A 17 3.26 19.36 32.01
CA PHE A 17 3.27 17.92 32.19
C PHE A 17 1.86 17.33 32.26
N VAL A 18 0.96 17.96 33.02
CA VAL A 18 -0.42 17.48 33.13
C VAL A 18 -1.22 17.67 31.84
N ASN A 19 -0.95 18.72 31.06
CA ASN A 19 -1.61 18.93 29.76
C ASN A 19 -1.12 17.92 28.70
N GLU A 20 0.17 17.61 28.66
CA GLU A 20 0.72 16.57 27.79
C GLU A 20 0.08 15.21 28.10
N LEU A 21 0.03 14.86 29.38
CA LEU A 21 -0.57 13.62 29.84
C LEU A 21 -2.07 13.55 29.54
N GLU A 22 -2.79 14.68 29.64
CA GLU A 22 -4.19 14.80 29.22
C GLU A 22 -4.36 14.57 27.71
N SER A 23 -3.50 15.17 26.88
CA SER A 23 -3.51 14.99 25.43
C SER A 23 -3.26 13.54 25.04
N ASP A 24 -2.23 12.90 25.60
CA ASP A 24 -1.86 11.52 25.27
C ASP A 24 -2.97 10.52 25.65
N ILE A 25 -3.55 10.66 26.84
CA ILE A 25 -4.68 9.84 27.26
C ILE A 25 -5.89 10.07 26.35
N THR A 26 -6.19 11.32 25.99
CA THR A 26 -7.32 11.63 25.11
C THR A 26 -7.12 11.05 23.71
N ASN A 27 -5.90 11.11 23.16
CA ASN A 27 -5.56 10.52 21.87
C ASN A 27 -5.70 8.99 21.91
N LEU A 28 -5.25 8.35 22.99
CA LEU A 28 -5.38 6.91 23.16
C LEU A 28 -6.86 6.49 23.27
N ILE A 29 -7.64 7.20 24.09
CA ILE A 29 -9.09 6.94 24.25
C ILE A 29 -9.84 7.14 22.93
N SER A 30 -9.57 8.22 22.20
CA SER A 30 -10.22 8.49 20.91
C SER A 30 -9.89 7.43 19.86
N SER A 31 -8.66 6.90 19.85
CA SER A 31 -8.26 5.79 18.98
C SER A 31 -8.97 4.47 19.32
N LEU A 32 -9.22 4.20 20.60
CA LEU A 32 -9.88 2.96 21.05
C LEU A 32 -11.42 3.00 20.91
N LEU A 33 -12.02 4.18 21.09
CA LEU A 33 -13.48 4.32 21.17
C LEU A 33 -14.16 4.68 19.86
N ASN A 34 -13.45 4.73 18.73
CA ASN A 34 -13.98 5.12 17.41
C ASN A 34 -14.88 6.38 17.47
N ASN A 35 -14.46 7.39 18.25
CA ASN A 35 -15.20 8.65 18.45
C ASN A 35 -16.58 8.56 19.12
N ASN A 36 -16.83 7.57 20.00
CA ASN A 36 -18.04 7.57 20.83
C ASN A 36 -18.10 8.81 21.76
N LYS A 37 -18.92 9.80 21.38
CA LYS A 37 -18.97 11.14 22.00
C LYS A 37 -19.32 11.11 23.49
N ILE A 38 -20.23 10.22 23.91
CA ILE A 38 -20.73 10.19 25.30
C ILE A 38 -19.60 9.79 26.26
N LEU A 39 -18.82 8.77 25.91
CA LEU A 39 -17.67 8.33 26.68
C LEU A 39 -16.56 9.38 26.67
N LEU A 40 -16.32 10.03 25.52
CA LEU A 40 -15.31 11.07 25.40
C LEU A 40 -15.60 12.27 26.32
N ASP A 41 -16.87 12.70 26.40
CA ASP A 41 -17.26 13.82 27.27
C ASP A 41 -17.19 13.45 28.76
N SER A 42 -17.49 12.21 29.11
CA SER A 42 -17.32 11.71 30.48
C SER A 42 -15.83 11.65 30.86
N CYS A 43 -14.97 11.16 29.96
CA CYS A 43 -13.53 11.16 30.14
C CYS A 43 -12.96 12.57 30.33
N LYS A 44 -13.39 13.56 29.54
CA LYS A 44 -12.94 14.95 29.70
C LYS A 44 -13.25 15.52 31.09
N LYS A 45 -14.45 15.26 31.62
CA LYS A 45 -14.82 15.69 32.98
C LYS A 45 -13.93 15.03 34.04
N ASN A 46 -13.66 13.73 33.91
CA ASN A 46 -12.77 13.02 34.81
C ASN A 46 -11.32 13.52 34.71
N MET A 47 -10.85 13.83 33.49
CA MET A 47 -9.51 14.40 33.28
C MET A 47 -9.37 15.80 33.89
N PHE A 48 -10.40 16.62 33.88
CA PHE A 48 -10.39 17.90 34.57
C PHE A 48 -10.23 17.75 36.10
N ILE A 49 -10.94 16.79 36.70
CA ILE A 49 -10.82 16.47 38.14
C ILE A 49 -9.41 15.94 38.42
N PHE A 50 -8.93 15.00 37.62
CA PHE A 50 -7.59 14.44 37.72
C PHE A 50 -6.51 15.52 37.66
N LYS A 51 -6.58 16.41 36.67
CA LYS A 51 -5.65 17.54 36.52
C LYS A 51 -5.64 18.44 37.75
N SER A 52 -6.81 18.77 38.27
CA SER A 52 -6.94 19.57 39.49
C SER A 52 -6.34 18.87 40.71
N PHE A 53 -6.54 17.55 40.80
CA PHE A 53 -5.99 16.73 41.89
C PHE A 53 -4.46 16.66 41.83
N VAL A 54 -3.89 16.37 40.66
CA VAL A 54 -2.44 16.26 40.46
C VAL A 54 -1.75 17.59 40.79
N LEU A 55 -2.25 18.70 40.25
CA LEU A 55 -1.65 20.01 40.45
C LEU A 55 -1.74 20.52 41.89
N ARG A 56 -2.74 20.07 42.66
CA ARG A 56 -2.93 20.53 44.05
C ARG A 56 -2.33 19.62 45.11
N ASN A 57 -2.33 18.31 44.87
CA ASN A 57 -2.00 17.32 45.90
C ASN A 57 -0.74 16.51 45.60
N ILE A 58 -0.32 16.42 44.33
CA ILE A 58 0.85 15.60 43.95
C ILE A 58 2.05 16.49 43.69
N ILE A 59 1.92 17.46 42.79
CA ILE A 59 3.07 18.26 42.32
C ILE A 59 3.32 19.48 43.22
N LYS A 60 2.32 19.91 43.99
CA LYS A 60 2.45 21.09 44.84
C LYS A 60 3.07 20.74 46.19
N PHE A 61 4.05 21.53 46.62
CA PHE A 61 4.63 21.33 47.94
C PHE A 61 3.71 21.85 49.05
N PRO A 62 3.72 21.21 50.24
CA PRO A 62 3.12 21.79 51.43
C PRO A 62 3.71 23.17 51.71
N SER A 63 2.90 24.10 52.23
CA SER A 63 3.36 25.46 52.56
C SER A 63 4.49 25.50 53.61
N THR A 64 4.64 24.44 54.39
CA THR A 64 5.71 24.27 55.38
C THR A 64 7.01 23.71 54.79
N PHE A 65 6.96 23.16 53.58
CA PHE A 65 8.12 22.58 52.92
C PHE A 65 9.01 23.68 52.34
N LYS A 66 10.30 23.64 52.67
CA LYS A 66 11.32 24.51 52.08
C LYS A 66 12.26 23.63 51.28
N TYR A 67 12.33 23.88 49.97
CA TYR A 67 13.30 23.22 49.13
C TYR A 67 14.71 23.76 49.44
N GLU A 68 15.62 22.85 49.82
CA GLU A 68 17.03 23.17 50.06
C GLU A 68 17.87 22.73 48.85
N ARG A 69 18.57 23.68 48.23
CA ARG A 69 19.51 23.41 47.12
C ARG A 69 20.80 22.79 47.65
N LYS A 70 21.45 21.95 46.83
CA LYS A 70 22.81 21.48 47.12
C LYS A 70 23.81 22.59 46.77
N LYS A 71 24.90 22.70 47.52
CA LYS A 71 25.97 23.70 47.28
C LYS A 71 26.60 23.62 45.88
N THR A 72 26.41 22.53 45.17
CA THR A 72 26.94 22.28 43.82
C THR A 72 26.00 22.76 42.70
N ASP A 73 24.80 23.22 43.02
CA ASP A 73 23.79 23.55 42.01
C ASP A 73 24.12 24.87 41.32
N LEU A 74 24.09 24.85 39.99
CA LEU A 74 24.44 26.00 39.15
C LEU A 74 23.23 26.93 39.04
N VAL A 75 23.32 28.12 39.63
CA VAL A 75 22.23 29.09 39.64
C VAL A 75 22.35 30.01 38.43
N ILE A 76 21.30 30.05 37.61
CA ILE A 76 21.15 31.04 36.54
C ILE A 76 20.04 32.00 36.97
N ASP A 77 20.40 33.22 37.37
CA ASP A 77 19.46 34.24 37.87
C ASP A 77 18.56 34.86 36.78
N THR A 78 18.56 34.31 35.57
CA THR A 78 17.66 34.79 34.51
C THR A 78 16.22 34.42 34.86
N PRO A 79 15.30 35.40 34.94
CA PRO A 79 13.90 35.11 35.19
C PRO A 79 13.37 34.20 34.08
N LEU A 80 12.85 33.04 34.48
CA LEU A 80 12.25 32.08 33.55
C LEU A 80 10.96 32.68 33.00
N ASP A 81 11.01 33.19 31.77
CA ASP A 81 9.80 33.60 31.06
C ASP A 81 9.06 32.34 30.57
N ILE A 82 8.06 31.94 31.36
CA ILE A 82 7.22 30.77 31.11
C ILE A 82 6.61 30.84 29.69
N ASN A 83 6.24 32.02 29.19
CA ASN A 83 5.68 32.18 27.85
C ASN A 83 6.72 31.91 26.75
N LYS A 84 7.96 32.32 26.98
CA LYS A 84 9.09 32.02 26.07
C LYS A 84 9.41 30.53 26.07
N TYR A 85 9.33 29.85 27.22
CA TYR A 85 9.44 28.40 27.31
C TYR A 85 8.33 27.70 26.50
N TYR A 86 7.06 28.10 26.67
CA TYR A 86 5.92 27.57 25.89
C TYR A 86 6.12 27.72 24.39
N ASN A 87 6.55 28.90 23.93
CA ASN A 87 6.78 29.15 22.51
C ASN A 87 7.91 28.27 21.95
N ASN A 88 8.94 28.00 22.75
CA ASN A 88 10.08 27.18 22.33
C ASN A 88 9.73 25.69 22.24
N VAL A 89 8.96 25.15 23.19
CA VAL A 89 8.51 23.75 23.17
C VAL A 89 7.57 23.51 21.98
N ASN A 90 6.55 24.34 21.82
CA ASN A 90 5.63 24.24 20.69
C ASN A 90 6.34 24.35 19.32
N LYS A 91 7.35 25.21 19.23
CA LYS A 91 8.17 25.34 18.00
C LYS A 91 9.00 24.09 17.74
N LYS A 92 9.53 23.45 18.77
CA LYS A 92 10.28 22.19 18.66
C LYS A 92 9.39 21.07 18.13
N ASP A 93 8.17 20.94 18.65
CA ASP A 93 7.21 19.92 18.20
C ASP A 93 6.73 20.16 16.78
N LEU A 94 6.50 21.43 16.42
CA LEU A 94 6.19 21.80 15.03
C LEU A 94 7.32 21.42 14.06
N LEU A 95 8.57 21.61 14.46
CA LEU A 95 9.74 21.23 13.66
C LEU A 95 9.86 19.70 13.54
N LEU A 96 9.65 18.96 14.62
CA LEU A 96 9.60 17.49 14.61
C LEU A 96 8.53 16.95 13.65
N CYS A 97 7.32 17.53 13.70
CA CYS A 97 6.25 17.19 12.76
C CYS A 97 6.63 17.49 11.30
N LYS A 98 7.28 18.62 11.02
CA LYS A 98 7.78 18.95 9.67
C LYS A 98 8.84 17.95 9.19
N ILE A 99 9.78 17.58 10.04
CA ILE A 99 10.82 16.58 9.74
C ILE A 99 10.19 15.23 9.39
N ASN A 100 9.24 14.76 10.22
CA ASN A 100 8.55 13.49 9.97
C ASN A 100 7.77 13.49 8.65
N ASN A 101 7.10 14.60 8.32
CA ASN A 101 6.38 14.74 7.05
C ASN A 101 7.33 14.77 5.84
N LEU A 102 8.48 15.44 5.96
CA LEU A 102 9.50 15.45 4.90
C LEU A 102 10.10 14.05 4.71
N ASN A 103 10.40 13.33 5.79
CA ASN A 103 10.90 11.96 5.71
C ASN A 103 9.90 11.02 5.02
N LYS A 104 8.60 11.14 5.31
CA LYS A 104 7.55 10.39 4.60
C LYS A 104 7.55 10.70 3.09
N LYS A 105 7.69 11.98 2.71
CA LYS A 105 7.77 12.39 1.30
C LYS A 105 8.99 11.82 0.60
N ILE A 106 10.16 11.86 1.24
CA ILE A 106 11.40 11.28 0.71
C ILE A 106 11.24 9.77 0.49
N CYS A 107 10.65 9.06 1.45
CA CYS A 107 10.41 7.62 1.34
C CYS A 107 9.47 7.29 0.16
N ALA A 108 8.39 8.06 0.00
CA ALA A 108 7.47 7.91 -1.13
C ALA A 108 8.14 8.16 -2.50
N LEU A 109 8.98 9.20 -2.60
CA LEU A 109 9.74 9.49 -3.82
C LEU A 109 10.74 8.38 -4.13
N LYS A 110 11.45 7.87 -3.12
CA LYS A 110 12.41 6.76 -3.29
C LYS A 110 11.72 5.50 -3.81
N ASN A 111 10.55 5.16 -3.28
CA ASN A 111 9.75 4.04 -3.79
C ASN A 111 9.29 4.26 -5.23
N LYS A 112 8.92 5.50 -5.59
CA LYS A 112 8.53 5.84 -6.96
C LYS A 112 9.71 5.69 -7.93
N CYS A 113 10.90 6.15 -7.55
CA CYS A 113 12.13 5.96 -8.35
C CYS A 113 12.42 4.47 -8.54
N ASN A 114 12.47 3.69 -7.47
CA ASN A 114 12.72 2.24 -7.57
C ASN A 114 11.71 1.51 -8.48
N ASN A 115 10.44 1.93 -8.48
CA ASN A 115 9.43 1.35 -9.37
C ASN A 115 9.67 1.72 -10.83
N LEU A 116 10.08 2.97 -11.11
CA LEU A 116 10.43 3.41 -12.46
C LEU A 116 11.67 2.69 -12.97
N ASP A 117 12.69 2.49 -12.13
CA ASP A 117 13.90 1.74 -12.49
C ASP A 117 13.55 0.29 -12.87
N LYS A 118 12.67 -0.36 -12.11
CA LYS A 118 12.16 -1.69 -12.47
C LYS A 118 11.41 -1.71 -13.80
N ILE A 119 10.62 -0.68 -14.11
CA ILE A 119 9.92 -0.60 -15.40
C ILE A 119 10.93 -0.46 -16.55
N LEU A 120 12.01 0.30 -16.34
CA LEU A 120 13.11 0.43 -17.30
C LEU A 120 13.84 -0.90 -17.51
N GLU A 121 14.01 -1.73 -16.47
CA GLU A 121 14.60 -3.07 -16.63
C GLU A 121 13.80 -3.95 -17.61
N TYR A 122 12.47 -3.82 -17.65
CA TYR A 122 11.60 -4.57 -18.58
C TYR A 122 11.40 -3.90 -19.94
N GLU A 123 12.10 -2.79 -20.24
CA GLU A 123 11.93 -2.06 -21.50
C GLU A 123 12.19 -2.96 -22.72
N ASN A 124 13.27 -3.73 -22.67
CA ASN A 124 13.64 -4.64 -23.77
C ASN A 124 12.62 -5.76 -23.97
N ASP A 125 12.07 -6.31 -22.88
CA ASP A 125 11.04 -7.36 -22.94
C ASP A 125 9.74 -6.81 -23.57
N MET A 126 9.36 -5.58 -23.22
CA MET A 126 8.20 -4.91 -23.80
C MET A 126 8.40 -4.62 -25.29
N ILE A 127 9.59 -4.19 -25.70
CA ILE A 127 9.96 -4.02 -27.11
C ILE A 127 9.87 -5.36 -27.86
N GLN A 128 10.38 -6.44 -27.27
CA GLN A 128 10.34 -7.76 -27.88
C GLN A 128 8.92 -8.32 -27.99
N ALA A 129 8.10 -8.16 -26.94
CA ALA A 129 6.70 -8.54 -26.96
C ALA A 129 5.92 -7.79 -28.06
N SER A 130 6.17 -6.50 -28.23
CA SER A 130 5.59 -5.68 -29.30
C SER A 130 5.95 -6.19 -30.70
N LYS A 131 7.21 -6.57 -30.92
CA LYS A 131 7.65 -7.21 -32.18
C LYS A 131 6.92 -8.53 -32.41
N ASN A 132 6.87 -9.40 -31.40
CA ASN A 132 6.20 -10.70 -31.51
C ASN A 132 4.71 -10.54 -31.85
N ILE A 133 4.01 -9.60 -31.22
CA ILE A 133 2.60 -9.31 -31.52
C ILE A 133 2.42 -8.85 -32.97
N ARG A 134 3.31 -7.99 -33.47
CA ARG A 134 3.29 -7.53 -34.86
C ARG A 134 3.48 -8.70 -35.83
N ASP A 135 4.41 -9.61 -35.53
CA ASP A 135 4.67 -10.79 -36.36
C ASP A 135 3.48 -11.76 -36.36
N ILE A 136 2.86 -11.98 -35.20
CA ILE A 136 1.64 -12.79 -35.09
C ILE A 136 0.51 -12.17 -35.92
N LYS A 137 0.32 -10.85 -35.83
CA LYS A 137 -0.69 -10.14 -36.62
C LYS A 137 -0.44 -10.30 -38.12
N TYR A 138 0.81 -10.20 -38.56
CA TYR A 138 1.18 -10.40 -39.96
C TYR A 138 0.86 -11.84 -40.42
N LYS A 139 1.26 -12.84 -39.63
CA LYS A 139 0.94 -14.25 -39.92
C LYS A 139 -0.57 -14.50 -39.97
N TYR A 140 -1.33 -13.92 -39.04
CA TYR A 140 -2.79 -14.02 -39.02
C TYR A 140 -3.42 -13.43 -40.28
N ASN A 141 -2.98 -12.23 -40.70
CA ASN A 141 -3.48 -11.61 -41.93
C ASN A 141 -3.20 -12.48 -43.15
N ASN A 142 -1.99 -13.04 -43.26
CA ASN A 142 -1.64 -13.93 -44.37
C ASN A 142 -2.51 -15.20 -44.37
N ILE A 143 -2.79 -15.76 -43.20
CA ILE A 143 -3.71 -16.91 -43.07
C ILE A 143 -5.12 -16.50 -43.50
N MET A 144 -5.62 -15.34 -43.07
CA MET A 144 -6.94 -14.86 -43.47
C MET A 144 -7.04 -14.60 -44.97
N GLU A 145 -5.99 -14.08 -45.60
CA GLU A 145 -5.92 -13.89 -47.05
C GLU A 145 -5.95 -15.25 -47.78
N TYR A 146 -5.15 -16.22 -47.31
CA TYR A 146 -5.18 -17.59 -47.84
C TYR A 146 -6.56 -18.25 -47.66
N VAL A 147 -7.14 -18.13 -46.47
CA VAL A 147 -8.49 -18.64 -46.18
C VAL A 147 -9.50 -17.99 -47.11
N SER A 148 -9.46 -16.66 -47.28
CA SER A 148 -10.39 -15.93 -48.16
C SER A 148 -10.26 -16.26 -49.66
N THR A 149 -9.14 -16.84 -50.08
CA THR A 149 -8.92 -17.30 -51.47
C THR A 149 -9.27 -18.78 -51.66
N LEU A 150 -9.57 -19.52 -50.59
CA LEU A 150 -10.11 -20.87 -50.71
C LEU A 150 -11.55 -20.81 -51.25
N PRO A 151 -11.85 -21.48 -52.37
CA PRO A 151 -13.17 -21.45 -53.01
C PRO A 151 -14.27 -22.20 -52.23
N PHE A 152 -14.02 -22.63 -50.99
CA PHE A 152 -14.88 -23.52 -50.21
C PHE A 152 -15.50 -22.86 -48.96
N LEU A 153 -15.51 -21.52 -48.88
CA LEU A 153 -16.02 -20.79 -47.70
C LEU A 153 -17.48 -20.41 -47.75
N GLU A 154 -18.14 -20.57 -48.89
CA GLU A 154 -19.58 -20.77 -48.85
C GLU A 154 -19.76 -22.24 -48.48
N ILE A 155 -19.95 -22.49 -47.18
CA ILE A 155 -20.51 -23.74 -46.68
C ILE A 155 -21.97 -23.76 -47.17
N ASP A 156 -22.15 -23.94 -48.48
CA ASP A 156 -23.41 -24.43 -49.01
C ASP A 156 -23.45 -25.94 -48.71
N GLU A 157 -24.65 -26.46 -48.45
CA GLU A 157 -24.84 -27.91 -48.26
C GLU A 157 -24.32 -28.69 -49.48
N GLU A 158 -24.32 -28.07 -50.66
CA GLU A 158 -23.86 -28.64 -51.92
C GLU A 158 -22.35 -28.94 -51.95
N ASN A 159 -21.46 -28.02 -51.58
CA ASN A 159 -20.02 -28.29 -51.53
C ASN A 159 -19.67 -29.29 -50.42
N PHE A 160 -20.39 -29.24 -49.29
CA PHE A 160 -20.19 -30.21 -48.22
C PHE A 160 -20.58 -31.63 -48.68
N ASN A 161 -21.70 -31.76 -49.38
CA ASN A 161 -22.13 -33.01 -49.99
C ASN A 161 -21.15 -33.47 -51.08
N TYR A 162 -20.63 -32.57 -51.92
CA TYR A 162 -19.63 -32.91 -52.93
C TYR A 162 -18.33 -33.44 -52.31
N LEU A 163 -17.88 -32.86 -51.19
CA LEU A 163 -16.71 -33.35 -50.46
C LEU A 163 -16.95 -34.72 -49.80
N LEU A 164 -18.17 -34.97 -49.31
CA LEU A 164 -18.58 -36.27 -48.78
C LEU A 164 -18.64 -37.33 -49.89
N GLU A 165 -19.26 -37.02 -51.03
CA GLU A 165 -19.31 -37.90 -52.20
C GLU A 165 -17.90 -38.23 -52.70
N TYR A 166 -17.02 -37.23 -52.82
CA TYR A 166 -15.63 -37.46 -53.22
C TYR A 166 -14.88 -38.38 -52.24
N ARG A 167 -15.13 -38.22 -50.93
CA ARG A 167 -14.56 -39.10 -49.89
C ARG A 167 -15.07 -40.53 -50.03
N GLU A 168 -16.36 -40.71 -50.29
CA GLU A 168 -16.99 -42.02 -50.45
C GLU A 168 -16.53 -42.73 -51.72
N ILE A 169 -16.50 -42.03 -52.86
CA ILE A 169 -15.96 -42.52 -54.13
C ILE A 169 -14.50 -42.97 -53.96
N ARG A 170 -13.66 -42.15 -53.30
CA ARG A 170 -12.26 -42.49 -53.07
C ARG A 170 -12.11 -43.73 -52.17
N SER A 171 -12.96 -43.87 -51.15
CA SER A 171 -12.99 -45.04 -50.27
C SER A 171 -13.41 -46.31 -51.02
N GLU A 172 -14.40 -46.21 -51.91
CA GLU A 172 -14.81 -47.34 -52.75
C GLU A 172 -13.75 -47.76 -53.75
N ILE A 173 -13.08 -46.81 -54.42
CA ILE A 173 -11.99 -47.11 -55.34
C ILE A 173 -10.88 -47.87 -54.62
N LEU A 174 -10.48 -47.40 -53.43
CA LEU A 174 -9.47 -48.07 -52.61
C LEU A 174 -9.90 -49.48 -52.19
N LYS A 175 -11.17 -49.68 -51.83
CA LYS A 175 -11.70 -51.01 -51.51
C LYS A 175 -11.63 -51.95 -52.72
N ARG A 176 -12.07 -51.49 -53.89
CA ARG A 176 -11.98 -52.28 -55.14
C ARG A 176 -10.54 -52.62 -55.51
N GLU A 177 -9.62 -51.66 -55.41
CA GLU A 177 -8.20 -51.93 -55.67
C GLU A 177 -7.64 -52.99 -54.71
N VAL A 178 -8.02 -52.94 -53.42
CA VAL A 178 -7.62 -53.96 -52.44
C VAL A 178 -8.22 -55.32 -52.75
N ASP A 179 -9.49 -55.38 -53.15
CA ASP A 179 -10.17 -56.63 -53.50
C ASP A 179 -9.59 -57.23 -54.80
N ASP A 180 -9.36 -56.43 -55.83
CA ASP A 180 -8.68 -56.85 -57.07
C ASP A 180 -7.27 -57.40 -56.80
N LEU A 181 -6.52 -56.76 -55.88
CA LEU A 181 -5.20 -57.24 -55.48
C LEU A 181 -5.29 -58.58 -54.73
N ARG A 182 -6.31 -58.77 -53.89
CA ARG A 182 -6.55 -60.05 -53.19
C ARG A 182 -6.91 -61.16 -54.17
N GLU A 183 -7.83 -60.91 -55.10
CA GLU A 183 -8.21 -61.90 -56.12
C GLU A 183 -7.03 -62.30 -57.01
N ARG A 184 -6.16 -61.34 -57.37
CA ARG A 184 -4.93 -61.64 -58.13
C ARG A 184 -3.91 -62.43 -57.33
N ILE A 185 -3.84 -62.26 -56.01
CA ILE A 185 -2.98 -63.07 -55.15
C ILE A 185 -3.55 -64.48 -55.04
N ASP A 186 -4.86 -64.63 -54.82
CA ASP A 186 -5.52 -65.93 -54.68
C ASP A 186 -5.48 -66.75 -55.98
N MET A 187 -5.59 -66.09 -57.15
CA MET A 187 -5.45 -66.74 -58.47
C MET A 187 -4.01 -67.10 -58.86
N ASN A 188 -2.99 -66.56 -58.20
CA ASN A 188 -1.58 -66.91 -58.42
C ASN A 188 -1.07 -67.99 -57.44
N ILE A 189 -1.92 -68.46 -56.51
CA ILE A 189 -1.59 -69.49 -55.51
C ILE A 189 -2.20 -70.87 -55.87
N LEU A 190 -2.99 -70.96 -56.95
CA LEU A 190 -3.53 -72.21 -57.52
C LEU A 190 -2.78 -72.62 -58.80
#